data_AF-A0A7W1S5N9-F1
#
_entry.id   AF-A0A7W1S5N9-F1
#
_cell.length_a   1.000
_cell.length_b   1.000
_cell.length_c   1.000
_cell.angle_alpha   90.00
_cell.angle_beta   90.00
_cell.angle_gamma   90.00
#
_symmetry.space_group_name_H-M   'P 1'
#
loop_
_entity.id
_entity.type
_entity.pdbx_description
1 polymer ?
#
loop_
_entity_poly.entity_id
_entity_poly.type
_entity_poly.pdbx_seq_one_letter_code
_entity_poly.pdbx_strand_id
1 'polypeptide(L)'
;MSHKKWTMPVSILFVIFILFFALLSAPIVALSQNNTTATFVSDIIQSAVQACGNVQRGEVCLGSAPVTASGADSSKITFKSAGDVSAITDVPSVTSQAADQKAKQWGVAYLRLGAGLPDDGESNVTMVALGDTTLTNTAVAADSITVCTGKNLNTTLVNIFSGPGIDRPVIGALAELEKVHVNGRNKTGDFLRIQRGALLGWVSAENIAIDCEANTLAVGEEGDVSVLYVEPMQSFTVQTAAQSSVADAPNGLLLQSPLGEISHLLVNGAQIDLSGAVYVTATSGGELSIRGLQGSAAVSAGGKSTTVLANSSSQVPLTDLAANGAPSDPEPVGDVGNQLDLLNSLVYGQSYNGAGSTTPNFSIVSSPEPLAVDGLVRVNLRYSGDAANCPADKRPLLDVVFAVDASTSMDGSKLASTQAAIGRFVAGMNADTDQVGMVAFGGQATTLSPLTANL
;
A
#
# COMPACT_ATOMS: atom_id res chain seq x y z
N MET A 1 -63.87 -44.70 44.22
CA MET A 1 -63.19 -43.49 43.69
C MET A 1 -62.73 -42.65 44.86
N SER A 2 -61.45 -42.76 45.23
CA SER A 2 -60.84 -42.06 46.37
C SER A 2 -59.96 -40.94 45.83
N HIS A 3 -60.37 -39.69 46.00
CA HIS A 3 -59.58 -38.52 45.64
C HIS A 3 -58.66 -38.16 46.80
N LYS A 4 -57.38 -38.53 46.67
CA LYS A 4 -56.31 -38.16 47.60
C LYS A 4 -55.97 -36.68 47.38
N LYS A 5 -56.50 -35.79 48.23
CA LYS A 5 -56.17 -34.35 48.20
C LYS A 5 -54.72 -34.15 48.63
N TRP A 6 -53.88 -33.68 47.72
CA TRP A 6 -52.49 -33.32 47.99
C TRP A 6 -52.45 -31.84 48.42
N THR A 7 -52.41 -31.60 49.72
CA THR A 7 -52.16 -30.27 50.28
C THR A 7 -50.65 -30.04 50.29
N MET A 8 -50.11 -29.47 49.22
CA MET A 8 -48.76 -28.92 49.26
C MET A 8 -48.77 -27.67 50.16
N PRO A 9 -47.87 -27.55 51.15
CA PRO A 9 -47.77 -26.35 51.96
C PRO A 9 -47.34 -25.17 51.08
N VAL A 10 -48.03 -24.04 51.23
CA VAL A 10 -47.84 -22.80 50.45
C VAL A 10 -46.37 -22.34 50.43
N SER A 11 -45.60 -22.67 51.47
CA SER A 11 -44.16 -22.39 51.56
C SER A 11 -43.30 -23.15 50.54
N ILE A 12 -43.68 -24.36 50.14
CA ILE A 12 -42.94 -25.14 49.12
C ILE A 12 -43.22 -24.59 47.72
N LEU A 13 -44.45 -24.15 47.46
CA LEU A 13 -44.81 -23.51 46.19
C LEU A 13 -44.06 -22.19 45.99
N PHE A 14 -43.87 -21.41 47.07
CA PHE A 14 -43.17 -20.12 47.04
C PHE A 14 -41.66 -20.28 46.79
N VAL A 15 -41.03 -21.30 47.40
CA VAL A 15 -39.60 -21.60 47.17
C VAL A 15 -39.34 -22.10 45.76
N ILE A 16 -40.23 -22.94 45.20
CA ILE A 16 -40.14 -23.38 43.81
C ILE A 16 -40.31 -22.21 42.85
N PHE A 17 -41.22 -21.27 43.13
CA PHE A 17 -41.43 -20.09 42.29
C PHE A 17 -40.23 -19.13 42.31
N ILE A 18 -39.58 -18.93 43.47
CA ILE A 18 -38.36 -18.11 43.59
C ILE A 18 -37.16 -18.78 42.90
N LEU A 19 -37.00 -20.10 43.01
CA LEU A 19 -35.96 -20.84 42.29
C LEU A 19 -36.19 -20.81 40.77
N PHE A 20 -37.44 -20.90 40.31
CA PHE A 20 -37.76 -20.79 38.88
C PHE A 20 -37.51 -19.38 38.33
N PHE A 21 -37.80 -18.33 39.11
CA PHE A 21 -37.55 -16.95 38.70
C PHE A 21 -36.06 -16.58 38.71
N ALA A 22 -35.27 -17.14 39.64
CA ALA A 22 -33.82 -16.94 39.70
C ALA A 22 -33.05 -17.71 38.60
N LEU A 23 -33.64 -18.78 38.03
CA LEU A 23 -33.09 -19.51 36.88
C LEU A 23 -33.45 -18.88 35.52
N LEU A 24 -34.41 -17.94 35.49
CA LEU A 24 -34.81 -17.19 34.29
C LEU A 24 -34.12 -15.82 34.17
N SER A 25 -33.33 -15.41 35.17
CA SER A 25 -32.50 -14.21 35.15
C SER A 25 -31.02 -14.54 34.91
N ALA A 26 -30.72 -15.33 33.87
CA ALA A 26 -29.38 -15.31 33.31
C ALA A 26 -29.18 -13.94 32.65
N PRO A 27 -28.10 -13.18 32.95
CA PRO A 27 -27.78 -12.01 32.16
C PRO A 27 -27.62 -12.48 30.71
N ILE A 28 -28.40 -11.91 29.80
CA ILE A 28 -28.12 -12.03 28.38
C ILE A 28 -26.80 -11.27 28.20
N VAL A 29 -25.69 -11.97 28.30
CA VAL A 29 -24.42 -11.47 27.81
C VAL A 29 -24.61 -11.39 26.31
N ALA A 30 -24.84 -10.18 25.81
CA ALA A 30 -24.76 -9.88 24.39
C ALA A 30 -23.33 -10.21 23.97
N LEU A 31 -23.11 -11.40 23.41
CA LEU A 31 -21.90 -11.70 22.67
C LEU A 31 -21.89 -10.73 21.50
N SER A 32 -21.06 -9.69 21.59
CA SER A 32 -20.79 -8.79 20.47
C SER A 32 -20.37 -9.64 19.27
N GLN A 33 -21.04 -9.49 18.13
CA GLN A 33 -20.69 -10.15 16.87
C GLN A 33 -19.38 -9.61 16.25
N ASN A 34 -18.56 -8.89 17.01
CA ASN A 34 -17.35 -8.20 16.53
C ASN A 34 -16.21 -9.16 16.14
N ASN A 35 -16.37 -10.48 16.31
CA ASN A 35 -15.30 -11.46 16.11
C ASN A 35 -15.56 -12.45 14.95
N THR A 36 -16.49 -12.17 14.03
CA THR A 36 -16.73 -13.02 12.84
C THR A 36 -16.44 -12.31 11.53
N THR A 37 -16.74 -11.01 11.48
CA THR A 37 -16.43 -10.14 10.33
C THR A 37 -14.93 -9.91 10.20
N ALA A 38 -14.26 -9.50 11.29
CA ALA A 38 -12.82 -9.28 11.30
C ALA A 38 -12.01 -10.54 10.95
N THR A 39 -12.49 -11.72 11.35
CA THR A 39 -11.78 -12.99 11.12
C THR A 39 -11.76 -13.39 9.64
N PHE A 40 -12.89 -13.31 8.92
CA PHE A 40 -12.87 -13.69 7.50
C PHE A 40 -12.11 -12.66 6.65
N VAL A 41 -12.20 -11.37 7.00
CA VAL A 41 -11.43 -10.32 6.30
C VAL A 41 -9.93 -10.54 6.52
N SER A 42 -9.52 -10.85 7.75
CA SER A 42 -8.13 -11.23 8.08
C SER A 42 -7.67 -12.45 7.28
N ASP A 43 -8.50 -13.50 7.18
CA ASP A 43 -8.18 -14.70 6.40
C ASP A 43 -7.96 -14.37 4.91
N ILE A 44 -8.81 -13.52 4.32
CA ILE A 44 -8.69 -13.08 2.92
C ILE A 44 -7.42 -12.27 2.70
N ILE A 45 -7.14 -11.30 3.57
CA ILE A 45 -5.94 -10.45 3.48
C ILE A 45 -4.68 -11.32 3.58
N GLN A 46 -4.60 -12.18 4.59
CA GLN A 46 -3.43 -13.03 4.82
C GLN A 46 -3.20 -13.98 3.63
N SER A 47 -4.28 -14.52 3.07
CA SER A 47 -4.22 -15.38 1.87
C SER A 47 -3.78 -14.60 0.64
N ALA A 48 -4.30 -13.39 0.43
CA ALA A 48 -3.98 -12.54 -0.72
C ALA A 48 -2.50 -12.08 -0.68
N VAL A 49 -2.01 -11.67 0.49
CA VAL A 49 -0.60 -11.30 0.71
C VAL A 49 0.32 -12.49 0.43
N GLN A 50 -0.01 -13.68 0.92
CA GLN A 50 0.79 -14.88 0.65
C GLN A 50 0.76 -15.27 -0.83
N ALA A 51 -0.41 -15.17 -1.47
CA ALA A 51 -0.58 -15.56 -2.86
C ALA A 51 0.12 -14.59 -3.84
N CYS A 52 0.07 -13.28 -3.56
CA CYS A 52 0.61 -12.25 -4.44
C CYS A 52 1.96 -11.67 -3.99
N GLY A 53 2.61 -12.23 -2.97
CA GLY A 53 3.87 -11.70 -2.44
C GLY A 53 5.02 -11.63 -3.46
N ASN A 54 5.01 -12.49 -4.48
CA ASN A 54 6.03 -12.58 -5.52
C ASN A 54 5.66 -11.85 -6.82
N VAL A 55 4.55 -11.10 -6.87
CA VAL A 55 4.14 -10.37 -8.08
C VAL A 55 5.24 -9.37 -8.49
N GLN A 56 5.60 -9.34 -9.77
CA GLN A 56 6.67 -8.47 -10.27
C GLN A 56 6.12 -7.19 -10.88
N ARG A 57 6.99 -6.18 -11.09
CA ARG A 57 6.65 -4.99 -11.88
C ARG A 57 6.15 -5.43 -13.26
N GLY A 58 5.05 -4.85 -13.71
CA GLY A 58 4.40 -5.20 -14.98
C GLY A 58 3.45 -6.40 -14.89
N GLU A 59 3.09 -6.85 -13.68
CA GLU A 59 2.18 -7.98 -13.49
C GLU A 59 0.93 -7.57 -12.70
N VAL A 60 -0.14 -8.33 -12.94
CA VAL A 60 -1.39 -8.33 -12.18
C VAL A 60 -1.55 -9.68 -11.52
N CYS A 61 -1.85 -9.70 -10.23
CA CYS A 61 -2.10 -10.91 -9.45
C CYS A 61 -3.52 -10.93 -8.88
N LEU A 62 -4.18 -12.08 -9.02
CA LEU A 62 -5.44 -12.38 -8.36
C LEU A 62 -5.20 -12.65 -6.87
N GLY A 63 -5.52 -11.71 -5.98
CA GLY A 63 -5.33 -11.88 -4.54
C GLY A 63 -6.42 -12.74 -3.88
N SER A 64 -7.66 -12.51 -4.26
CA SER A 64 -8.81 -13.30 -3.80
C SER A 64 -9.94 -13.25 -4.83
N ALA A 65 -10.84 -14.23 -4.76
CA ALA A 65 -12.07 -14.22 -5.55
C ALA A 65 -13.22 -13.55 -4.79
N PRO A 66 -14.19 -12.94 -5.49
CA PRO A 66 -14.27 -12.86 -6.96
C PRO A 66 -13.60 -11.60 -7.53
N VAL A 67 -12.78 -11.82 -8.57
CA VAL A 67 -12.19 -10.78 -9.44
C VAL A 67 -12.23 -11.33 -10.86
N THR A 68 -12.59 -10.47 -11.79
CA THR A 68 -12.58 -10.75 -13.23
C THR A 68 -11.63 -9.80 -13.93
N ALA A 69 -10.92 -10.29 -14.95
CA ALA A 69 -10.07 -9.49 -15.80
C ALA A 69 -10.48 -9.71 -17.26
N SER A 70 -10.33 -8.66 -18.07
CA SER A 70 -10.63 -8.72 -19.50
C SER A 70 -9.47 -8.15 -20.31
N GLY A 71 -9.24 -8.73 -21.48
CA GLY A 71 -8.23 -8.31 -22.44
C GLY A 71 -8.59 -8.70 -23.87
N ALA A 72 -7.87 -8.14 -24.84
CA ALA A 72 -8.12 -8.40 -26.26
C ALA A 72 -7.98 -9.90 -26.62
N ASP A 73 -7.04 -10.58 -25.95
CA ASP A 73 -6.89 -12.02 -25.99
C ASP A 73 -7.11 -12.61 -24.60
N SER A 74 -8.35 -13.00 -24.32
CA SER A 74 -8.73 -13.56 -23.01
C SER A 74 -8.00 -14.88 -22.69
N SER A 75 -7.37 -15.54 -23.67
CA SER A 75 -6.60 -16.77 -23.42
C SER A 75 -5.28 -16.52 -22.69
N LYS A 76 -4.78 -15.27 -22.72
CA LYS A 76 -3.59 -14.86 -21.99
C LYS A 76 -3.83 -14.52 -20.52
N ILE A 77 -5.10 -14.34 -20.14
CA ILE A 77 -5.51 -14.09 -18.77
C ILE A 77 -5.80 -15.43 -18.09
N THR A 78 -4.98 -15.78 -17.11
CA THR A 78 -4.98 -17.12 -16.51
C THR A 78 -5.68 -17.21 -15.16
N PHE A 79 -6.42 -16.17 -14.76
CA PHE A 79 -7.06 -16.05 -13.44
C PHE A 79 -8.14 -17.11 -13.20
N LYS A 80 -7.83 -18.08 -12.34
CA LYS A 80 -8.71 -19.18 -11.89
C LYS A 80 -8.72 -19.29 -10.36
N SER A 81 -7.61 -18.98 -9.70
CA SER A 81 -7.41 -19.08 -8.26
C SER A 81 -6.50 -17.96 -7.74
N ALA A 82 -6.58 -17.69 -6.44
CA ALA A 82 -5.68 -16.75 -5.78
C ALA A 82 -4.21 -17.13 -6.05
N GLY A 83 -3.39 -16.15 -6.39
CA GLY A 83 -1.98 -16.28 -6.77
C GLY A 83 -1.73 -16.39 -8.27
N ASP A 84 -2.77 -16.51 -9.09
CA ASP A 84 -2.60 -16.48 -10.54
C ASP A 84 -2.14 -15.09 -11.00
N VAL A 85 -1.11 -15.06 -11.84
CA VAL A 85 -0.50 -13.84 -12.37
C VAL A 85 -0.67 -13.76 -13.89
N SER A 86 -0.76 -12.54 -14.41
CA SER A 86 -0.77 -12.24 -15.84
C SER A 86 -0.04 -10.94 -16.10
N ALA A 87 0.56 -10.79 -17.28
CA ALA A 87 1.21 -9.54 -17.67
C ALA A 87 0.18 -8.42 -17.75
N ILE A 88 0.52 -7.25 -17.20
CA ILE A 88 -0.39 -6.10 -17.17
C ILE A 88 -0.77 -5.60 -18.56
N THR A 89 0.11 -5.81 -19.55
CA THR A 89 -0.13 -5.50 -20.95
C THR A 89 -1.28 -6.30 -21.54
N ASP A 90 -1.54 -7.51 -21.04
CA ASP A 90 -2.63 -8.37 -21.49
C ASP A 90 -3.93 -8.15 -20.70
N VAL A 91 -3.89 -7.35 -19.62
CA VAL A 91 -5.01 -7.07 -18.72
C VAL A 91 -5.38 -5.57 -18.73
N PRO A 92 -6.05 -5.08 -19.79
CA PRO A 92 -6.50 -3.69 -19.86
C PRO A 92 -7.63 -3.36 -18.89
N SER A 93 -8.34 -4.34 -18.31
CA SER A 93 -9.35 -4.05 -17.29
C SER A 93 -9.42 -5.14 -16.23
N VAL A 94 -9.57 -4.72 -14.97
CA VAL A 94 -9.74 -5.56 -13.78
C VAL A 94 -10.97 -5.08 -13.02
N THR A 95 -11.87 -6.00 -12.68
CA THR A 95 -13.04 -5.73 -11.84
C THR A 95 -13.03 -6.69 -10.66
N SER A 96 -12.90 -6.15 -9.45
CA SER A 96 -13.10 -6.87 -8.18
C SER A 96 -14.55 -6.68 -7.71
N GLN A 97 -15.06 -7.55 -6.83
CA GLN A 97 -16.43 -7.42 -6.30
C GLN A 97 -16.49 -7.16 -4.81
N ALA A 98 -17.59 -6.52 -4.38
CA ALA A 98 -17.87 -6.16 -3.00
C ALA A 98 -17.85 -7.37 -2.06
N ALA A 99 -17.64 -7.09 -0.77
CA ALA A 99 -17.66 -8.11 0.25
C ALA A 99 -19.06 -8.72 0.43
N ASP A 100 -19.13 -10.05 0.45
CA ASP A 100 -20.30 -10.82 0.87
C ASP A 100 -19.95 -11.62 2.13
N GLN A 101 -20.49 -11.16 3.27
CA GLN A 101 -20.24 -11.79 4.56
C GLN A 101 -20.80 -13.21 4.66
N LYS A 102 -21.89 -13.53 3.96
CA LYS A 102 -22.48 -14.88 3.98
C LYS A 102 -21.65 -15.84 3.15
N ALA A 103 -21.20 -15.39 1.98
CA ALA A 103 -20.32 -16.16 1.11
C ALA A 103 -18.85 -16.18 1.59
N LYS A 104 -18.49 -15.31 2.56
CA LYS A 104 -17.12 -15.05 3.01
C LYS A 104 -16.19 -14.70 1.85
N GLN A 105 -16.67 -13.81 0.99
CA GLN A 105 -15.97 -13.35 -0.20
C GLN A 105 -15.70 -11.86 -0.12
N TRP A 106 -14.59 -11.43 -0.70
CA TRP A 106 -14.22 -10.03 -0.89
C TRP A 106 -13.13 -10.01 -1.97
N GLY A 107 -13.37 -9.31 -3.07
CA GLY A 107 -12.43 -9.26 -4.19
C GLY A 107 -11.21 -8.39 -3.88
N VAL A 108 -10.02 -8.96 -4.07
CA VAL A 108 -8.72 -8.29 -3.91
C VAL A 108 -7.85 -8.61 -5.12
N ALA A 109 -7.32 -7.59 -5.80
CA ALA A 109 -6.40 -7.74 -6.92
C ALA A 109 -5.19 -6.81 -6.77
N TYR A 110 -4.01 -7.34 -7.05
CA TYR A 110 -2.74 -6.61 -6.99
C TYR A 110 -2.28 -6.24 -8.40
N LEU A 111 -1.76 -5.03 -8.57
CA LEU A 111 -1.03 -4.62 -9.77
C LEU A 111 0.27 -3.93 -9.33
N ARG A 112 1.39 -4.25 -9.97
CA ARG A 112 2.66 -3.53 -9.74
C ARG A 112 3.07 -2.80 -11.01
N LEU A 113 3.12 -1.47 -10.94
CA LEU A 113 3.44 -0.60 -12.07
C LEU A 113 4.82 0.00 -11.95
N GLY A 114 5.36 0.50 -13.06
CA GLY A 114 6.46 1.45 -13.01
C GLY A 114 6.01 2.88 -12.75
N ALA A 115 5.06 3.34 -13.55
CA ALA A 115 4.46 4.66 -13.48
C ALA A 115 5.51 5.81 -13.46
N GLY A 116 6.53 5.72 -14.31
CA GLY A 116 7.59 6.73 -14.40
C GLY A 116 8.65 6.65 -13.30
N LEU A 117 8.60 5.64 -12.43
CA LEU A 117 9.69 5.32 -11.50
C LEU A 117 10.91 4.75 -12.23
N PRO A 118 12.13 4.90 -11.67
CA PRO A 118 13.35 4.31 -12.23
C PRO A 118 13.20 2.82 -12.52
N ASP A 119 13.83 2.35 -13.59
CA ASP A 119 13.91 0.92 -13.89
C ASP A 119 15.16 0.30 -13.27
N ASP A 120 15.19 0.30 -11.94
CA ASP A 120 16.22 -0.35 -11.11
C ASP A 120 15.83 -1.79 -10.72
N GLY A 121 14.63 -2.23 -11.11
CA GLY A 121 14.06 -3.54 -10.77
C GLY A 121 13.45 -3.64 -9.37
N GLU A 122 13.56 -2.60 -8.55
CA GLU A 122 13.05 -2.56 -7.17
C GLU A 122 11.85 -1.59 -7.04
N SER A 123 11.93 -0.44 -7.71
CA SER A 123 10.98 0.65 -7.61
C SER A 123 9.70 0.37 -8.41
N ASN A 124 8.57 0.33 -7.72
CA ASN A 124 7.26 0.11 -8.32
C ASN A 124 6.14 0.79 -7.53
N VAL A 125 5.06 1.12 -8.23
CA VAL A 125 3.79 1.47 -7.59
C VAL A 125 3.01 0.18 -7.34
N THR A 126 2.64 -0.06 -6.08
CA THR A 126 1.71 -1.13 -5.72
C THR A 126 0.29 -0.58 -5.72
N MET A 127 -0.56 -1.16 -6.55
CA MET A 127 -2.00 -0.93 -6.56
C MET A 127 -2.72 -2.14 -5.97
N VAL A 128 -3.69 -1.91 -5.10
CA VAL A 128 -4.59 -2.97 -4.61
C VAL A 128 -6.03 -2.54 -4.81
N ALA A 129 -6.71 -3.17 -5.78
CA ALA A 129 -8.15 -3.00 -5.98
C ALA A 129 -8.91 -3.83 -4.95
N LEU A 130 -9.83 -3.19 -4.24
CA LEU A 130 -10.57 -3.76 -3.11
C LEU A 130 -12.07 -3.66 -3.35
N GLY A 131 -12.79 -4.73 -3.04
CA GLY A 131 -14.25 -4.72 -3.11
C GLY A 131 -14.75 -4.46 -4.53
N ASP A 132 -15.91 -3.83 -4.68
CA ASP A 132 -16.46 -3.47 -5.98
C ASP A 132 -15.71 -2.27 -6.57
N THR A 133 -14.64 -2.58 -7.30
CA THR A 133 -13.72 -1.64 -7.93
C THR A 133 -13.40 -2.14 -9.33
N THR A 134 -13.58 -1.27 -10.32
CA THR A 134 -13.16 -1.48 -11.70
C THR A 134 -12.02 -0.54 -12.05
N LEU A 135 -10.95 -1.10 -12.61
CA LEU A 135 -9.82 -0.38 -13.18
C LEU A 135 -9.80 -0.63 -14.68
N THR A 136 -9.69 0.41 -15.48
CA THR A 136 -9.57 0.30 -16.94
C THR A 136 -8.43 1.15 -17.46
N ASN A 137 -7.47 0.52 -18.12
CA ASN A 137 -6.30 1.15 -18.71
C ASN A 137 -6.73 2.17 -19.77
N THR A 138 -6.19 3.38 -19.65
CA THR A 138 -6.35 4.47 -20.63
C THR A 138 -5.00 5.01 -21.10
N ALA A 139 -3.89 4.39 -20.69
CA ALA A 139 -2.56 4.72 -21.21
C ALA A 139 -2.51 4.48 -22.71
N VAL A 140 -1.86 5.40 -23.41
CA VAL A 140 -1.61 5.26 -24.83
C VAL A 140 -0.42 4.32 -24.96
N ALA A 141 -0.57 3.20 -25.67
CA ALA A 141 0.50 2.21 -25.79
C ALA A 141 1.78 2.87 -26.33
N ALA A 142 2.93 2.58 -25.72
CA ALA A 142 4.22 3.13 -26.15
C ALA A 142 4.47 2.91 -27.65
N ASP A 143 4.09 1.75 -28.20
CA ASP A 143 4.23 1.44 -29.63
C ASP A 143 3.38 2.34 -30.55
N SER A 144 2.40 3.05 -29.98
CA SER A 144 1.56 4.02 -30.69
C SER A 144 2.03 5.48 -30.55
N ILE A 145 3.10 5.74 -29.79
CA ILE A 145 3.73 7.06 -29.67
C ILE A 145 5.22 6.94 -30.03
N THR A 146 5.69 7.71 -30.99
CA THR A 146 7.13 7.81 -31.23
C THR A 146 7.80 8.57 -30.09
N VAL A 147 8.64 7.85 -29.33
CA VAL A 147 9.58 8.42 -28.35
C VAL A 147 10.99 8.13 -28.81
N CYS A 148 11.85 9.15 -28.78
CA CYS A 148 13.20 9.12 -29.33
C CYS A 148 14.22 9.51 -28.26
N THR A 149 15.46 9.09 -28.42
CA THR A 149 16.56 9.61 -27.62
C THR A 149 17.07 10.89 -28.26
N GLY A 150 16.96 12.01 -27.54
CA GLY A 150 17.60 13.27 -27.86
C GLY A 150 18.96 13.39 -27.18
N LYS A 151 19.94 13.98 -27.85
CA LYS A 151 21.28 14.23 -27.33
C LYS A 151 21.76 15.63 -27.67
N ASN A 152 22.19 16.38 -26.64
CA ASN A 152 22.86 17.66 -26.87
C ASN A 152 24.25 17.41 -27.48
N LEU A 153 24.46 17.79 -28.74
CA LEU A 153 25.75 17.68 -29.43
C LEU A 153 26.56 18.98 -29.39
N ASN A 154 26.05 20.03 -28.75
CA ASN A 154 26.79 21.26 -28.54
C ASN A 154 27.83 21.06 -27.44
N THR A 155 28.93 21.81 -27.55
CA THR A 155 29.96 21.92 -26.51
C THR A 155 29.55 22.85 -25.35
N THR A 156 28.30 23.34 -25.38
CA THR A 156 27.72 24.25 -24.41
C THR A 156 26.36 23.74 -23.91
N LEU A 157 25.88 24.35 -22.82
CA LEU A 157 24.54 24.09 -22.29
C LEU A 157 23.46 24.50 -23.29
N VAL A 158 22.46 23.62 -23.49
CA VAL A 158 21.27 23.90 -24.29
C VAL A 158 20.10 24.21 -23.36
N ASN A 159 19.50 25.39 -23.49
CA ASN A 159 18.38 25.80 -22.66
C ASN A 159 17.15 24.91 -22.87
N ILE A 160 16.48 24.59 -21.77
CA ILE A 160 15.16 23.96 -21.72
C ILE A 160 14.15 25.06 -21.40
N PHE A 161 13.19 25.25 -22.29
CA PHE A 161 12.16 26.27 -22.23
C PHE A 161 10.85 25.70 -21.70
N SER A 162 10.04 26.55 -21.06
CA SER A 162 8.69 26.20 -20.60
C SER A 162 7.65 26.02 -21.72
N GLY A 163 7.97 26.42 -22.95
CA GLY A 163 7.15 26.27 -24.14
C GLY A 163 8.01 26.32 -25.41
N PRO A 164 7.45 26.03 -26.59
CA PRO A 164 8.18 26.17 -27.84
C PRO A 164 8.45 27.66 -28.12
N GLY A 165 9.72 28.07 -28.14
CA GLY A 165 10.13 29.46 -28.39
C GLY A 165 11.30 29.91 -27.51
N ILE A 166 12.20 30.73 -28.07
CA ILE A 166 13.36 31.28 -27.32
C ILE A 166 12.99 32.44 -26.39
N ASP A 167 11.79 33.01 -26.55
CA ASP A 167 11.19 34.05 -25.72
C ASP A 167 10.50 33.48 -24.47
N ARG A 168 10.42 32.15 -24.36
CA ARG A 168 9.83 31.47 -23.22
C ARG A 168 10.80 31.44 -22.03
N PRO A 169 10.29 31.41 -20.77
CA PRO A 169 11.13 31.21 -19.60
C PRO A 169 11.99 29.95 -19.69
N VAL A 170 13.27 30.08 -19.38
CA VAL A 170 14.21 28.96 -19.24
C VAL A 170 13.99 28.29 -17.90
N ILE A 171 13.68 26.99 -17.93
CA ILE A 171 13.37 26.16 -16.76
C ILE A 171 14.45 25.09 -16.48
N GLY A 172 15.47 25.03 -17.33
CA GLY A 172 16.61 24.14 -17.14
C GLY A 172 17.60 24.26 -18.31
N ALA A 173 18.62 23.41 -18.32
CA ALA A 173 19.55 23.29 -19.43
C ALA A 173 20.16 21.89 -19.51
N LEU A 174 20.46 21.40 -20.72
CA LEU A 174 21.11 20.11 -21.01
C LEU A 174 22.62 20.29 -21.16
N ALA A 175 23.40 19.48 -20.46
CA ALA A 175 24.85 19.37 -20.61
C ALA A 175 25.25 18.73 -21.94
N GLU A 176 26.51 18.93 -22.32
CA GLU A 176 27.10 18.28 -23.50
C GLU A 176 26.96 16.75 -23.38
N LEU A 177 26.50 16.11 -24.47
CA LEU A 177 26.23 14.68 -24.59
C LEU A 177 25.14 14.11 -23.66
N GLU A 178 24.47 14.96 -22.86
CA GLU A 178 23.34 14.55 -22.03
C GLU A 178 22.20 14.01 -22.91
N LYS A 179 21.63 12.89 -22.48
CA LYS A 179 20.53 12.22 -23.18
C LYS A 179 19.19 12.53 -22.51
N VAL A 180 18.15 12.71 -23.31
CA VAL A 180 16.77 12.94 -22.87
C VAL A 180 15.78 12.18 -23.73
N HIS A 181 14.57 11.96 -23.23
CA HIS A 181 13.48 11.44 -24.06
C HIS A 181 12.85 12.60 -24.83
N VAL A 182 12.73 12.46 -26.14
CA VAL A 182 11.99 13.37 -27.02
C VAL A 182 10.69 12.68 -27.39
N ASN A 183 9.56 13.34 -27.14
CA ASN A 183 8.25 12.69 -27.26
C ASN A 183 7.20 13.56 -27.95
N GLY A 184 7.62 14.67 -28.52
CA GLY A 184 6.75 15.54 -29.29
C GLY A 184 7.53 16.64 -30.00
N ARG A 185 6.82 17.38 -30.83
CA ARG A 185 7.32 18.57 -31.51
C ARG A 185 6.23 19.63 -31.59
N ASN A 186 6.61 20.87 -31.84
CA ASN A 186 5.64 21.89 -32.19
C ASN A 186 5.19 21.71 -33.65
N LYS A 187 4.16 22.47 -34.06
CA LYS A 187 3.58 22.36 -35.41
C LYS A 187 4.60 22.54 -36.53
N THR A 188 5.55 23.47 -36.38
CA THR A 188 6.59 23.75 -37.37
C THR A 188 7.75 22.75 -37.34
N GLY A 189 7.97 22.07 -36.21
CA GLY A 189 9.07 21.14 -36.00
C GLY A 189 10.36 21.80 -35.49
N ASP A 190 10.38 23.11 -35.30
CA ASP A 190 11.58 23.86 -34.85
C ASP A 190 11.87 23.69 -33.35
N PHE A 191 10.88 23.20 -32.58
CA PHE A 191 11.03 22.88 -31.17
C PHE A 191 10.59 21.45 -30.89
N LEU A 192 11.38 20.75 -30.10
CA LEU A 192 11.12 19.40 -29.64
C LEU A 192 10.75 19.41 -28.17
N ARG A 193 9.74 18.63 -27.84
CA ARG A 193 9.30 18.40 -26.47
C ARG A 193 10.14 17.30 -25.86
N ILE A 194 10.74 17.58 -24.71
CA ILE A 194 11.64 16.67 -24.02
C ILE A 194 11.20 16.38 -22.60
N GLN A 195 11.57 15.22 -22.12
CA GLN A 195 11.46 14.80 -20.73
C GLN A 195 12.85 14.44 -20.19
N ARG A 196 13.25 15.16 -19.13
CA ARG A 196 14.45 14.91 -18.35
C ARG A 196 14.09 14.65 -16.89
N GLY A 197 14.00 13.38 -16.50
CA GLY A 197 13.43 13.02 -15.21
C GLY A 197 11.99 13.55 -15.09
N ALA A 198 11.70 14.32 -14.05
CA ALA A 198 10.42 15.00 -13.86
C ALA A 198 10.30 16.35 -14.63
N LEU A 199 11.40 16.87 -15.20
CA LEU A 199 11.37 18.13 -15.94
C LEU A 199 10.88 17.89 -17.36
N LEU A 200 9.69 18.41 -17.67
CA LEU A 200 9.15 18.52 -19.03
C LEU A 200 9.37 19.92 -19.56
N GLY A 201 9.81 20.01 -20.81
CA GLY A 201 10.06 21.29 -21.45
C GLY A 201 10.35 21.14 -22.93
N TRP A 202 10.84 22.22 -23.50
CA TRP A 202 11.03 22.36 -24.94
C TRP A 202 12.46 22.77 -25.21
N VAL A 203 13.06 22.20 -26.25
CA VAL A 203 14.40 22.56 -26.72
C VAL A 203 14.32 22.88 -28.21
N SER A 204 15.18 23.78 -28.68
CA SER A 204 15.29 24.05 -30.13
C SER A 204 15.78 22.78 -30.83
N ALA A 205 15.08 22.37 -31.88
CA ALA A 205 15.39 21.16 -32.66
C ALA A 205 16.78 21.23 -33.29
N GLU A 206 17.28 22.42 -33.61
CA GLU A 206 18.62 22.62 -34.18
C GLU A 206 19.76 22.27 -33.20
N ASN A 207 19.47 22.30 -31.89
CA ASN A 207 20.46 22.16 -30.82
C ASN A 207 20.50 20.75 -30.22
N ILE A 208 19.69 19.83 -30.74
CA ILE A 208 19.62 18.45 -30.24
C ILE A 208 19.58 17.47 -31.42
N ALA A 209 20.39 16.41 -31.35
CA ALA A 209 20.29 15.30 -32.29
C ALA A 209 19.30 14.27 -31.75
N ILE A 210 18.41 13.77 -32.60
CA ILE A 210 17.46 12.70 -32.26
C ILE A 210 17.75 11.45 -33.09
N ASP A 211 17.44 10.28 -32.53
CA ASP A 211 17.62 8.96 -33.17
C ASP A 211 16.41 8.47 -33.98
N CYS A 212 15.48 9.37 -34.31
CA CYS A 212 14.27 9.09 -35.07
C CYS A 212 13.97 10.18 -36.10
N GLU A 213 12.98 9.96 -36.96
CA GLU A 213 12.49 11.00 -37.86
C GLU A 213 11.60 12.00 -37.08
N ALA A 214 11.96 13.29 -37.07
CA ALA A 214 11.22 14.30 -36.30
C ALA A 214 9.72 14.38 -36.68
N ASN A 215 9.36 14.05 -37.91
CA ASN A 215 7.98 14.10 -38.40
C ASN A 215 7.06 13.01 -37.81
N THR A 216 7.61 11.93 -37.23
CA THR A 216 6.85 10.87 -36.56
C THR A 216 6.49 11.23 -35.13
N LEU A 217 7.18 12.21 -34.53
CA LEU A 217 6.84 12.77 -33.22
C LEU A 217 5.46 13.43 -33.26
N ALA A 218 4.68 13.20 -32.20
CA ALA A 218 3.38 13.84 -32.02
C ALA A 218 3.50 15.37 -32.02
N VAL A 219 2.56 16.06 -32.65
CA VAL A 219 2.47 17.52 -32.56
C VAL A 219 1.84 17.87 -31.22
N GLY A 220 2.62 18.42 -30.30
CA GLY A 220 2.15 18.91 -29.01
C GLY A 220 1.58 20.32 -29.14
N GLU A 221 0.57 20.64 -28.32
CA GLU A 221 0.03 21.99 -28.20
C GLU A 221 1.06 22.94 -27.57
N GLU A 222 0.95 24.23 -27.86
CA GLU A 222 1.86 25.24 -27.33
C GLU A 222 1.73 25.33 -25.79
N GLY A 223 2.79 24.98 -25.07
CA GLY A 223 2.78 24.90 -23.60
C GLY A 223 2.34 23.55 -23.04
N ASP A 224 2.15 22.53 -23.87
CA ASP A 224 1.89 21.16 -23.40
C ASP A 224 3.12 20.58 -22.70
N VAL A 225 3.07 20.57 -21.37
CA VAL A 225 4.04 19.95 -20.45
C VAL A 225 3.41 18.79 -19.68
N SER A 226 2.39 18.13 -20.26
CA SER A 226 1.68 17.02 -19.61
C SER A 226 2.46 15.71 -19.74
N VAL A 227 2.84 15.06 -18.64
CA VAL A 227 3.57 13.78 -18.69
C VAL A 227 2.90 12.82 -19.67
N LEU A 228 3.68 12.21 -20.58
CA LEU A 228 3.11 11.15 -21.42
C LEU A 228 3.02 9.88 -20.58
N TYR A 229 1.80 9.38 -20.44
CA TYR A 229 1.52 8.15 -19.72
C TYR A 229 1.49 6.98 -20.71
N VAL A 230 2.65 6.39 -20.94
CA VAL A 230 2.86 5.35 -21.96
C VAL A 230 3.03 3.95 -21.39
N GLU A 231 3.32 3.85 -20.09
CA GLU A 231 3.37 2.56 -19.42
C GLU A 231 1.95 2.01 -19.20
N PRO A 232 1.74 0.69 -19.33
CA PRO A 232 0.43 0.09 -19.07
C PRO A 232 -0.12 0.45 -17.69
N MET A 233 -1.40 0.82 -17.61
CA MET A 233 -2.06 1.25 -16.36
C MET A 233 -1.39 2.44 -15.66
N GLN A 234 -0.47 3.16 -16.30
CA GLN A 234 0.03 4.43 -15.78
C GLN A 234 -1.02 5.54 -15.89
N SER A 235 -1.84 5.46 -16.94
CA SER A 235 -3.12 6.16 -17.03
C SER A 235 -4.25 5.16 -17.00
N PHE A 236 -5.25 5.40 -16.16
CA PHE A 236 -6.42 4.54 -16.04
C PHE A 236 -7.63 5.31 -15.52
N THR A 237 -8.80 4.72 -15.74
CA THR A 237 -10.01 5.07 -15.00
C THR A 237 -10.19 4.07 -13.86
N VAL A 238 -10.58 4.59 -12.70
CA VAL A 238 -11.10 3.82 -11.57
C VAL A 238 -12.57 4.17 -11.38
N GLN A 239 -13.37 3.16 -11.10
CA GLN A 239 -14.76 3.28 -10.66
C GLN A 239 -14.97 2.37 -9.46
N THR A 240 -15.60 2.88 -8.42
CA THR A 240 -15.88 2.17 -7.18
C THR A 240 -17.37 2.26 -6.87
N ALA A 241 -17.94 1.20 -6.31
CA ALA A 241 -19.28 1.28 -5.76
C ALA A 241 -19.33 2.21 -4.53
N ALA A 242 -20.55 2.45 -4.02
CA ALA A 242 -20.75 3.10 -2.74
C ALA A 242 -20.09 2.30 -1.59
N GLN A 243 -20.10 2.87 -0.38
CA GLN A 243 -19.51 2.24 0.80
C GLN A 243 -20.01 0.80 0.98
N SER A 244 -19.07 -0.12 1.21
CA SER A 244 -19.36 -1.52 1.45
C SER A 244 -20.27 -1.69 2.68
N SER A 245 -21.19 -2.67 2.62
CA SER A 245 -21.99 -3.06 3.78
C SER A 245 -21.17 -3.76 4.87
N VAL A 246 -19.94 -4.18 4.54
CA VAL A 246 -18.97 -4.74 5.48
C VAL A 246 -17.91 -3.68 5.75
N ALA A 247 -17.94 -3.05 6.92
CA ALA A 247 -17.05 -1.94 7.27
C ALA A 247 -15.56 -2.29 7.12
N ASP A 248 -15.17 -3.50 7.52
CA ASP A 248 -13.79 -3.98 7.47
C ASP A 248 -13.30 -4.33 6.04
N ALA A 249 -14.20 -4.36 5.05
CA ALA A 249 -13.92 -4.78 3.67
C ALA A 249 -14.47 -3.75 2.67
N PRO A 250 -13.82 -2.58 2.56
CA PRO A 250 -14.31 -1.44 1.80
C PRO A 250 -14.16 -1.65 0.28
N ASN A 251 -14.82 -0.79 -0.49
CA ASN A 251 -14.67 -0.67 -1.94
C ASN A 251 -13.73 0.50 -2.24
N GLY A 252 -12.65 0.25 -2.96
CA GLY A 252 -11.71 1.31 -3.35
C GLY A 252 -10.38 0.80 -3.85
N LEU A 253 -9.46 1.73 -4.05
CA LEU A 253 -8.13 1.47 -4.58
C LEU A 253 -7.07 1.99 -3.59
N LEU A 254 -6.22 1.10 -3.09
CA LEU A 254 -4.97 1.49 -2.45
C LEU A 254 -3.92 1.72 -3.52
N LEU A 255 -3.25 2.88 -3.46
CA LEU A 255 -2.10 3.22 -4.29
C LEU A 255 -0.93 3.52 -3.38
N GLN A 256 0.20 2.85 -3.59
CA GLN A 256 1.42 3.09 -2.83
C GLN A 256 2.62 3.19 -3.75
N SER A 257 3.41 4.25 -3.58
CA SER A 257 4.69 4.51 -4.22
C SER A 257 5.78 4.61 -3.14
N PRO A 258 7.05 4.23 -3.41
CA PRO A 258 8.14 4.36 -2.45
C PRO A 258 8.29 5.80 -1.92
N LEU A 259 8.57 5.94 -0.62
CA LEU A 259 8.80 7.26 -0.02
C LEU A 259 10.11 7.86 -0.52
N GLY A 260 10.05 9.11 -0.98
CA GLY A 260 11.21 9.83 -1.53
C GLY A 260 11.33 9.72 -3.05
N GLU A 261 10.56 8.83 -3.67
CA GLU A 261 10.39 8.77 -5.12
C GLU A 261 9.01 9.25 -5.51
N ILE A 262 8.88 9.80 -6.72
CA ILE A 262 7.62 10.34 -7.23
C ILE A 262 7.22 9.49 -8.42
N SER A 263 6.11 8.76 -8.28
CA SER A 263 5.45 8.14 -9.41
C SER A 263 4.46 9.11 -10.05
N HIS A 264 4.25 8.98 -11.35
CA HIS A 264 3.39 9.85 -12.15
C HIS A 264 2.24 9.03 -12.73
N LEU A 265 1.04 9.28 -12.23
CA LEU A 265 -0.18 8.58 -12.62
C LEU A 265 -1.22 9.56 -13.18
N LEU A 266 -2.04 9.10 -14.11
CA LEU A 266 -3.23 9.83 -14.57
C LEU A 266 -4.48 9.02 -14.25
N VAL A 267 -5.19 9.42 -13.20
CA VAL A 267 -6.34 8.70 -12.67
C VAL A 267 -7.60 9.49 -12.97
N ASN A 268 -8.50 8.93 -13.79
CA ASN A 268 -9.74 9.60 -14.20
C ASN A 268 -9.50 10.99 -14.81
N GLY A 269 -8.35 11.22 -15.46
CA GLY A 269 -7.96 12.52 -16.02
C GLY A 269 -7.35 13.52 -15.02
N ALA A 270 -7.22 13.18 -13.74
CA ALA A 270 -6.45 13.95 -12.77
C ALA A 270 -5.02 13.38 -12.66
N GLN A 271 -4.01 14.25 -12.74
CA GLN A 271 -2.62 13.86 -12.51
C GLN A 271 -2.40 13.67 -11.01
N ILE A 272 -1.78 12.56 -10.64
CA ILE A 272 -1.37 12.24 -9.28
C ILE A 272 0.13 11.96 -9.29
N ASP A 273 0.90 12.87 -8.69
CA ASP A 273 2.32 12.69 -8.41
C ASP A 273 2.46 12.16 -6.97
N LEU A 274 2.80 10.89 -6.81
CA LEU A 274 2.70 10.17 -5.53
C LEU A 274 4.07 9.80 -4.95
N SER A 275 4.30 10.21 -3.70
CA SER A 275 5.42 9.76 -2.85
C SER A 275 4.89 9.34 -1.49
N GLY A 276 4.48 8.08 -1.37
CA GLY A 276 3.75 7.56 -0.21
C GLY A 276 2.53 6.75 -0.62
N ALA A 277 1.44 6.83 0.15
CA ALA A 277 0.25 6.03 -0.06
C ALA A 277 -1.04 6.84 0.04
N VAL A 278 -1.99 6.53 -0.85
CA VAL A 278 -3.33 7.10 -0.87
C VAL A 278 -4.39 6.02 -1.01
N TYR A 279 -5.59 6.30 -0.50
CA TYR A 279 -6.80 5.56 -0.79
C TYR A 279 -7.66 6.37 -1.77
N VAL A 280 -8.07 5.75 -2.87
CA VAL A 280 -8.82 6.39 -3.95
C VAL A 280 -10.18 5.75 -4.12
N THR A 281 -11.22 6.57 -4.23
CA THR A 281 -12.56 6.16 -4.66
C THR A 281 -13.06 7.08 -5.77
N ALA A 282 -13.92 6.56 -6.64
CA ALA A 282 -14.47 7.31 -7.76
C ALA A 282 -15.86 6.80 -8.10
N THR A 283 -16.85 7.71 -8.08
CA THR A 283 -18.22 7.39 -8.49
C THR A 283 -18.56 8.11 -9.79
N SER A 284 -19.24 7.44 -10.71
CA SER A 284 -19.61 8.05 -11.99
C SER A 284 -20.59 9.21 -11.76
N GLY A 285 -20.28 10.38 -12.34
CA GLY A 285 -21.02 11.63 -12.12
C GLY A 285 -20.88 12.24 -10.72
N GLY A 286 -20.02 11.67 -9.87
CA GLY A 286 -19.66 12.18 -8.55
C GLY A 286 -18.26 12.79 -8.55
N GLU A 287 -17.41 12.31 -7.65
CA GLU A 287 -16.06 12.82 -7.45
C GLU A 287 -15.04 11.68 -7.42
N LEU A 288 -13.81 12.00 -7.84
CA LEU A 288 -12.61 11.25 -7.52
C LEU A 288 -12.13 11.77 -6.16
N SER A 289 -12.22 10.94 -5.13
CA SER A 289 -11.74 11.25 -3.78
C SER A 289 -10.37 10.63 -3.59
N ILE A 290 -9.38 11.46 -3.26
CA ILE A 290 -8.02 11.06 -2.92
C ILE A 290 -7.82 11.32 -1.44
N ARG A 291 -7.49 10.28 -0.67
CA ARG A 291 -7.21 10.38 0.76
C ARG A 291 -5.78 9.96 1.05
N GLY A 292 -5.00 10.84 1.68
CA GLY A 292 -3.63 10.56 2.07
C GLY A 292 -3.56 9.62 3.27
N LEU A 293 -2.83 8.52 3.13
CA LEU A 293 -2.56 7.57 4.21
C LEU A 293 -1.13 7.72 4.75
N GLN A 294 -0.17 7.97 3.85
CA GLN A 294 1.24 8.16 4.19
C GLN A 294 1.91 9.07 3.15
N GLY A 295 2.89 9.86 3.56
CA GLY A 295 3.66 10.71 2.65
C GLY A 295 2.81 11.83 2.04
N SER A 296 2.97 12.07 0.74
CA SER A 296 2.27 13.12 0.01
C SER A 296 1.86 12.68 -1.40
N ALA A 297 0.76 13.26 -1.88
CA ALA A 297 0.32 13.18 -3.26
C ALA A 297 -0.02 14.58 -3.77
N ALA A 298 0.63 15.03 -4.85
CA ALA A 298 0.21 16.23 -5.54
C ALA A 298 -0.84 15.87 -6.59
N VAL A 299 -2.04 16.40 -6.43
CA VAL A 299 -3.19 16.17 -7.31
C VAL A 299 -3.41 17.40 -8.17
N SER A 300 -3.40 17.22 -9.49
CA SER A 300 -3.54 18.32 -10.46
C SER A 300 -4.64 18.02 -11.48
N ALA A 301 -5.59 18.95 -11.60
CA ALA A 301 -6.66 18.93 -12.60
C ALA A 301 -7.21 20.35 -12.81
N GLY A 302 -7.79 20.64 -13.97
CA GLY A 302 -8.43 21.94 -14.22
C GLY A 302 -7.53 23.16 -14.01
N GLY A 303 -6.21 23.03 -14.22
CA GLY A 303 -5.23 24.10 -14.05
C GLY A 303 -4.84 24.43 -12.60
N LYS A 304 -5.33 23.67 -11.61
CA LYS A 304 -4.96 23.80 -10.19
C LYS A 304 -4.26 22.53 -9.71
N SER A 305 -3.24 22.72 -8.86
CA SER A 305 -2.57 21.65 -8.14
C SER A 305 -2.76 21.82 -6.63
N THR A 306 -2.95 20.71 -5.92
CA THR A 306 -3.07 20.67 -4.46
C THR A 306 -2.26 19.50 -3.90
N THR A 307 -1.78 19.61 -2.66
CA THR A 307 -1.00 18.54 -2.02
C THR A 307 -1.81 17.87 -0.92
N VAL A 308 -2.15 16.61 -1.12
CA VAL A 308 -2.79 15.75 -0.11
C VAL A 308 -1.70 15.12 0.75
N LEU A 309 -1.71 15.42 2.04
CA LEU A 309 -0.84 14.80 3.05
C LEU A 309 -1.58 13.67 3.76
N ALA A 310 -0.84 12.87 4.53
CA ALA A 310 -1.43 11.88 5.43
C ALA A 310 -2.54 12.50 6.31
N ASN A 311 -3.66 11.78 6.47
CA ASN A 311 -4.87 12.22 7.19
C ASN A 311 -5.55 13.48 6.61
N SER A 312 -5.36 13.74 5.31
CA SER A 312 -6.14 14.74 4.58
C SER A 312 -6.77 14.14 3.32
N SER A 313 -7.77 14.80 2.76
CA SER A 313 -8.42 14.36 1.54
C SER A 313 -8.72 15.54 0.61
N SER A 314 -8.64 15.30 -0.69
CA SER A 314 -9.04 16.22 -1.75
C SER A 314 -9.98 15.49 -2.72
N GLN A 315 -10.91 16.24 -3.29
CA GLN A 315 -11.88 15.73 -4.26
C GLN A 315 -11.69 16.43 -5.60
N VAL A 316 -11.83 15.67 -6.70
CA VAL A 316 -11.87 16.19 -8.07
C VAL A 316 -13.24 15.85 -8.66
N PRO A 317 -14.05 16.85 -9.07
CA PRO A 317 -15.34 16.60 -9.72
C PRO A 317 -15.19 15.77 -11.00
N LEU A 318 -16.13 14.84 -11.22
CA LEU A 318 -16.16 13.95 -12.38
C LEU A 318 -17.42 14.13 -13.22
N THR A 319 -17.30 13.96 -14.53
CA THR A 319 -18.42 13.67 -15.46
C THR A 319 -18.03 12.44 -16.26
N ASP A 320 -18.87 11.40 -16.26
CA ASP A 320 -18.60 10.12 -16.93
C ASP A 320 -17.21 9.55 -16.61
N LEU A 321 -16.82 9.60 -15.32
CA LEU A 321 -15.51 9.19 -14.80
C LEU A 321 -14.30 10.01 -15.30
N ALA A 322 -14.50 11.13 -15.98
CA ALA A 322 -13.44 12.06 -16.36
C ALA A 322 -13.47 13.33 -15.50
N ALA A 323 -12.30 13.78 -15.04
CA ALA A 323 -12.13 15.02 -14.31
C ALA A 323 -12.64 16.21 -15.13
N ASN A 324 -13.59 16.95 -14.57
CA ASN A 324 -14.21 18.11 -15.22
C ASN A 324 -14.00 19.41 -14.42
N GLY A 325 -13.21 19.37 -13.35
CA GLY A 325 -12.96 20.49 -12.46
C GLY A 325 -11.59 20.41 -11.79
N ALA A 326 -11.26 21.47 -11.05
CA ALA A 326 -10.07 21.56 -10.24
C ALA A 326 -10.22 20.76 -8.92
N PRO A 327 -9.11 20.27 -8.33
CA PRO A 327 -9.16 19.67 -7.00
C PRO A 327 -9.58 20.68 -5.92
N SER A 328 -10.34 20.21 -4.93
CA SER A 328 -10.62 20.96 -3.70
C SER A 328 -9.33 21.27 -2.93
N ASP A 329 -9.38 22.21 -1.99
CA ASP A 329 -8.28 22.30 -1.02
C ASP A 329 -8.33 21.05 -0.11
N PRO A 330 -7.18 20.57 0.39
CA PRO A 330 -7.15 19.37 1.21
C PRO A 330 -7.77 19.66 2.57
N GLU A 331 -8.76 18.86 2.95
CA GLU A 331 -9.38 18.96 4.27
C GLU A 331 -8.86 17.83 5.17
N PRO A 332 -8.63 18.09 6.47
CA PRO A 332 -8.36 17.02 7.43
C PRO A 332 -9.49 16.01 7.43
N VAL A 333 -9.16 14.75 7.19
CA VAL A 333 -10.09 13.65 7.47
C VAL A 333 -9.81 13.17 8.88
N GLY A 334 -10.89 12.85 9.61
CA GLY A 334 -10.80 12.27 10.94
C GLY A 334 -10.23 10.86 10.91
N ASP A 335 -10.90 9.92 11.57
CA ASP A 335 -10.49 8.52 11.53
C ASP A 335 -10.41 8.03 10.07
N VAL A 336 -9.21 7.63 9.63
CA VAL A 336 -8.97 6.96 8.33
C VAL A 336 -9.56 5.55 8.31
N GLY A 337 -10.19 5.13 9.40
CA GLY A 337 -10.85 3.85 9.57
C GLY A 337 -9.84 2.73 9.41
N ASN A 338 -10.25 1.66 8.74
CA ASN A 338 -9.40 0.52 8.44
C ASN A 338 -8.45 0.72 7.25
N GLN A 339 -8.47 1.85 6.55
CA GLN A 339 -7.68 2.02 5.32
C GLN A 339 -6.18 1.95 5.59
N LEU A 340 -5.74 2.48 6.73
CA LEU A 340 -4.35 2.40 7.16
C LEU A 340 -3.97 0.97 7.59
N ASP A 341 -4.88 0.25 8.26
CA ASP A 341 -4.69 -1.16 8.60
C ASP A 341 -4.54 -2.00 7.33
N LEU A 342 -5.41 -1.76 6.34
CA LEU A 342 -5.38 -2.42 5.04
C LEU A 342 -4.09 -2.12 4.27
N LEU A 343 -3.61 -0.87 4.28
CA LEU A 343 -2.30 -0.52 3.70
C LEU A 343 -1.18 -1.34 4.38
N ASN A 344 -1.14 -1.31 5.70
CA ASN A 344 -0.11 -2.02 6.46
C ASN A 344 -0.14 -3.53 6.24
N SER A 345 -1.32 -4.12 6.11
CA SER A 345 -1.43 -5.55 5.87
C SER A 345 -1.21 -5.96 4.42
N LEU A 346 -1.92 -5.34 3.49
CA LEU A 346 -1.88 -5.74 2.08
C LEU A 346 -0.60 -5.34 1.37
N VAL A 347 0.04 -4.24 1.78
CA VAL A 347 1.26 -3.72 1.13
C VAL A 347 2.51 -4.02 1.95
N TYR A 348 2.46 -3.83 3.27
CA TYR A 348 3.62 -4.05 4.16
C TYR A 348 3.61 -5.39 4.91
N GLY A 349 2.67 -6.28 4.59
CA GLY A 349 2.63 -7.66 5.10
C GLY A 349 2.35 -7.80 6.60
N GLN A 350 1.85 -6.75 7.26
CA GLN A 350 1.47 -6.82 8.68
C GLN A 350 0.21 -7.67 8.87
N SER A 351 0.08 -8.35 10.01
CA SER A 351 -1.17 -9.07 10.32
C SER A 351 -2.35 -8.10 10.47
N TYR A 352 -3.48 -8.42 9.84
CA TYR A 352 -4.72 -7.64 9.99
C TYR A 352 -5.52 -8.17 11.18
N ASN A 353 -5.70 -7.36 12.23
CA ASN A 353 -6.46 -7.72 13.43
C ASN A 353 -7.80 -6.97 13.55
N GLY A 354 -8.29 -6.38 12.45
CA GLY A 354 -9.52 -5.57 12.41
C GLY A 354 -9.25 -4.07 12.28
N ALA A 355 -10.32 -3.29 12.09
CA ALA A 355 -10.23 -1.83 12.01
C ALA A 355 -9.67 -1.20 13.29
N GLY A 356 -8.78 -0.22 13.14
CA GLY A 356 -8.09 0.47 14.22
C GLY A 356 -7.02 -0.37 14.92
N SER A 357 -6.59 -1.49 14.33
CA SER A 357 -5.60 -2.37 14.95
C SER A 357 -4.15 -1.92 14.74
N THR A 358 -3.89 -1.09 13.73
CA THR A 358 -2.61 -0.45 13.53
C THR A 358 -2.56 0.86 14.31
N THR A 359 -1.47 1.04 15.06
CA THR A 359 -1.16 2.36 15.60
C THR A 359 -0.86 3.28 14.42
N PRO A 360 -1.58 4.41 14.28
CA PRO A 360 -1.27 5.38 13.26
C PRO A 360 0.22 5.72 13.31
N ASN A 361 0.88 5.71 12.16
CA ASN A 361 2.30 6.03 11.97
C ASN A 361 3.34 4.96 12.31
N PHE A 362 2.97 3.68 12.46
CA PHE A 362 3.96 2.60 12.52
C PHE A 362 4.15 1.99 11.12
N SER A 363 5.37 2.04 10.59
CA SER A 363 5.74 1.40 9.31
C SER A 363 7.01 0.59 9.45
N ILE A 364 7.02 -0.62 8.89
CA ILE A 364 8.18 -1.49 8.77
C ILE A 364 8.58 -1.52 7.30
N VAL A 365 9.80 -1.08 6.98
CA VAL A 365 10.34 -1.13 5.61
C VAL A 365 11.64 -1.93 5.63
N SER A 366 11.70 -3.02 4.86
CA SER A 366 12.94 -3.77 4.57
C SER A 366 13.50 -3.33 3.22
N SER A 367 14.82 -3.13 3.15
CA SER A 367 15.54 -2.88 1.89
C SER A 367 17.00 -3.40 2.01
N PRO A 368 17.57 -3.95 0.93
CA PRO A 368 16.95 -4.28 -0.36
C PRO A 368 16.20 -5.63 -0.33
N GLU A 369 15.30 -5.85 -1.28
CA GLU A 369 14.71 -7.16 -1.57
C GLU A 369 14.60 -7.32 -3.09
N PRO A 370 15.18 -8.37 -3.71
CA PRO A 370 15.64 -9.63 -3.12
C PRO A 370 17.06 -9.60 -2.51
N LEU A 371 17.28 -10.47 -1.50
CA LEU A 371 18.57 -10.67 -0.85
C LEU A 371 19.18 -12.02 -1.25
N ALA A 372 20.51 -12.04 -1.40
CA ALA A 372 21.25 -13.29 -1.42
C ALA A 372 21.09 -14.02 -0.08
N VAL A 373 21.14 -15.35 -0.10
CA VAL A 373 21.28 -16.16 1.12
C VAL A 373 22.50 -15.62 1.89
N ASP A 374 22.32 -15.29 3.17
CA ASP A 374 23.29 -14.65 4.09
C ASP A 374 23.52 -13.12 3.91
N GLY A 375 22.70 -12.42 3.12
CA GLY A 375 22.71 -10.96 3.02
C GLY A 375 22.23 -10.26 4.31
N LEU A 376 22.92 -9.19 4.73
CA LEU A 376 22.49 -8.35 5.84
C LEU A 376 21.35 -7.41 5.38
N VAL A 377 20.19 -7.52 6.04
CA VAL A 377 19.02 -6.66 5.78
C VAL A 377 19.03 -5.45 6.70
N ARG A 378 18.79 -4.25 6.14
CA ARG A 378 18.45 -3.09 6.95
C ARG A 378 16.93 -3.03 7.09
N VAL A 379 16.43 -3.36 8.27
CA VAL A 379 15.03 -3.16 8.64
C VAL A 379 14.90 -1.76 9.24
N ASN A 380 14.25 -0.85 8.52
CA ASN A 380 13.92 0.47 9.03
C ASN A 380 12.54 0.42 9.68
N LEU A 381 12.53 0.51 11.01
CA LEU A 381 11.33 0.72 11.80
C LEU A 381 11.12 2.24 11.94
N ARG A 382 10.03 2.76 11.40
CA ARG A 382 9.64 4.16 11.60
C ARG A 382 8.33 4.20 12.38
N TYR A 383 8.34 4.97 13.46
CA TYR A 383 7.17 5.32 14.24
C TYR A 383 7.10 6.85 14.31
N SER A 384 6.01 7.47 13.87
CA SER A 384 5.79 8.92 14.01
C SER A 384 4.58 9.29 14.88
N GLY A 385 4.25 8.44 15.86
CA GLY A 385 3.29 8.78 16.93
C GLY A 385 3.95 9.37 18.18
N ASP A 386 3.14 9.96 19.05
CA ASP A 386 3.59 10.38 20.38
C ASP A 386 3.73 9.15 21.29
N ALA A 387 4.96 8.85 21.70
CA ALA A 387 5.27 7.71 22.57
C ALA A 387 4.50 7.73 23.90
N ALA A 388 3.98 8.89 24.32
CA ALA A 388 3.13 9.03 25.50
C ALA A 388 1.74 8.37 25.36
N ASN A 389 1.30 8.09 24.12
CA ASN A 389 -0.01 7.47 23.83
C ASN A 389 0.07 5.97 23.55
N CYS A 390 1.26 5.36 23.62
CA CYS A 390 1.34 3.90 23.70
C CYS A 390 0.61 3.46 24.97
N PRO A 391 -0.43 2.60 24.88
CA PRO A 391 -1.03 2.02 26.07
C PRO A 391 0.10 1.38 26.86
N ALA A 392 0.35 1.90 28.06
CA ALA A 392 1.21 1.23 29.02
C ALA A 392 0.46 0.00 29.51
N ASP A 393 0.33 -1.00 28.64
CA ASP A 393 -0.07 -2.32 29.06
C ASP A 393 0.95 -2.72 30.11
N LYS A 394 0.45 -3.00 31.32
CA LYS A 394 1.25 -3.65 32.35
C LYS A 394 1.73 -4.96 31.75
N ARG A 395 2.93 -4.95 31.18
CA ARG A 395 3.59 -6.12 30.65
C ARG A 395 3.55 -7.17 31.77
N PRO A 396 2.96 -8.35 31.54
CA PRO A 396 2.97 -9.39 32.56
C PRO A 396 4.42 -9.71 32.92
N LEU A 397 4.65 -10.04 34.19
CA LEU A 397 5.95 -10.45 34.72
C LEU A 397 6.56 -11.53 33.82
N LEU A 398 7.82 -11.33 33.42
CA LEU A 398 8.54 -12.25 32.55
C LEU A 398 9.58 -13.02 33.35
N ASP A 399 9.41 -14.35 33.36
CA ASP A 399 10.41 -15.30 33.86
C ASP A 399 11.22 -15.85 32.68
N VAL A 400 12.49 -15.48 32.59
CA VAL A 400 13.36 -15.85 31.47
C VAL A 400 14.51 -16.71 31.97
N VAL A 401 14.65 -17.93 31.45
CA VAL A 401 15.82 -18.79 31.76
C VAL A 401 16.67 -18.96 30.51
N PHE A 402 17.92 -18.49 30.57
CA PHE A 402 18.90 -18.70 29.52
C PHE A 402 19.50 -20.09 29.61
N ALA A 403 19.19 -20.96 28.66
CA ALA A 403 19.91 -22.21 28.45
C ALA A 403 21.04 -21.99 27.45
N VAL A 404 22.29 -21.99 27.92
CA VAL A 404 23.48 -21.63 27.14
C VAL A 404 24.32 -22.87 26.86
N ASP A 405 24.55 -23.19 25.58
CA ASP A 405 25.54 -24.19 25.21
C ASP A 405 26.96 -23.67 25.57
N ALA A 406 27.62 -24.39 26.46
CA ALA A 406 28.98 -24.13 26.93
C ALA A 406 29.94 -25.28 26.56
N SER A 407 29.63 -26.01 25.49
CA SER A 407 30.53 -27.01 24.92
C SER A 407 31.81 -26.38 24.39
N THR A 408 32.86 -27.18 24.22
CA THR A 408 34.16 -26.73 23.67
C THR A 408 34.03 -26.14 22.25
N SER A 409 32.95 -26.44 21.53
CA SER A 409 32.64 -25.85 20.22
C SER A 409 32.21 -24.37 20.26
N MET A 410 31.87 -23.89 21.47
CA MET A 410 31.43 -22.51 21.74
C MET A 410 32.57 -21.61 22.21
N ASP A 411 33.78 -22.14 22.43
CA ASP A 411 34.92 -21.37 22.94
C ASP A 411 35.30 -20.18 22.04
N GLY A 412 35.88 -19.15 22.68
CA GLY A 412 36.34 -17.95 22.00
C GLY A 412 35.21 -16.98 21.65
N SER A 413 35.19 -16.50 20.41
CA SER A 413 34.32 -15.41 19.98
C SER A 413 32.83 -15.75 20.04
N LYS A 414 32.46 -17.03 19.92
CA LYS A 414 31.06 -17.48 19.99
C LYS A 414 30.49 -17.29 21.40
N LEU A 415 31.16 -17.83 22.42
CA LEU A 415 30.74 -17.65 23.82
C LEU A 415 30.74 -16.17 24.22
N ALA A 416 31.75 -15.40 23.80
CA ALA A 416 31.78 -13.95 24.06
C ALA A 416 30.61 -13.20 23.40
N SER A 417 30.23 -13.59 22.18
CA SER A 417 29.06 -13.01 21.48
C SER A 417 27.75 -13.40 22.16
N THR A 418 27.63 -14.65 22.60
CA THR A 418 26.47 -15.13 23.38
C THR A 418 26.34 -14.36 24.69
N GLN A 419 27.44 -14.17 25.43
CA GLN A 419 27.45 -13.38 26.67
C GLN A 419 27.04 -11.91 26.41
N ALA A 420 27.56 -11.29 25.36
CA ALA A 420 27.19 -9.92 25.00
C ALA A 420 25.72 -9.80 24.57
N ALA A 421 25.19 -10.79 23.85
CA ALA A 421 23.79 -10.83 23.44
C ALA A 421 22.85 -10.99 24.64
N ILE A 422 23.17 -11.89 25.56
CA ILE A 422 22.42 -12.07 26.81
C ILE A 422 22.45 -10.79 27.64
N GLY A 423 23.63 -10.16 27.80
CA GLY A 423 23.75 -8.90 28.53
C GLY A 423 22.91 -7.77 27.94
N ARG A 424 22.85 -7.64 26.61
CA ARG A 424 21.99 -6.65 25.93
C ARG A 424 20.51 -6.96 26.10
N PHE A 425 20.12 -8.24 26.07
CA PHE A 425 18.74 -8.64 26.29
C PHE A 425 18.29 -8.30 27.71
N VAL A 426 19.09 -8.68 28.71
CA VAL A 426 18.79 -8.40 30.12
C VAL A 426 18.73 -6.89 30.40
N ALA A 427 19.58 -6.08 29.76
CA ALA A 427 19.53 -4.62 29.87
C ALA A 427 18.23 -3.99 29.33
N GLY A 428 17.47 -4.71 28.50
CA GLY A 428 16.16 -4.30 28.01
C GLY A 428 14.97 -4.82 28.83
N MET A 429 15.22 -5.60 29.89
CA MET A 429 14.20 -6.11 30.79
C MET A 429 13.89 -5.11 31.91
N ASN A 430 12.70 -5.22 32.51
CA ASN A 430 12.33 -4.38 33.63
C ASN A 430 12.96 -4.92 34.92
N ALA A 431 13.90 -4.17 35.50
CA ALA A 431 14.59 -4.53 36.72
C ALA A 431 13.65 -4.77 37.92
N ASP A 432 12.52 -4.05 37.96
CA ASP A 432 11.62 -4.08 39.11
C ASP A 432 10.65 -5.27 39.09
N THR A 433 10.45 -5.91 37.92
CA THR A 433 9.41 -6.93 37.74
C THR A 433 9.88 -8.21 37.06
N ASP A 434 10.88 -8.16 36.20
CA ASP A 434 11.25 -9.34 35.41
C ASP A 434 12.30 -10.18 36.14
N GLN A 435 12.30 -11.48 35.88
CA GLN A 435 13.20 -12.44 36.53
C GLN A 435 14.07 -13.15 35.50
N VAL A 436 15.33 -13.41 35.85
CA VAL A 436 16.29 -14.08 34.97
C VAL A 436 16.99 -15.24 35.67
N GLY A 437 17.02 -16.39 35.01
CA GLY A 437 17.83 -17.55 35.40
C GLY A 437 18.81 -17.91 34.29
N MET A 438 19.84 -18.69 34.61
CA MET A 438 20.81 -19.16 33.64
C MET A 438 21.27 -20.59 33.94
N VAL A 439 21.24 -21.42 32.91
CA VAL A 439 21.72 -22.80 32.91
C VAL A 439 22.72 -22.93 31.76
N ALA A 440 23.92 -23.38 32.05
CA ALA A 440 24.87 -23.79 31.01
C ALA A 440 24.79 -25.29 30.77
N PHE A 441 24.92 -25.73 29.53
CA PHE A 441 24.91 -27.16 29.19
C PHE A 441 26.03 -27.53 28.23
N GLY A 442 26.54 -28.74 28.38
CA GLY A 442 27.53 -29.38 27.51
C GLY A 442 27.46 -30.88 27.69
N GLY A 443 28.51 -31.51 28.23
CA GLY A 443 28.45 -32.92 28.66
C GLY A 443 27.47 -33.17 29.83
N GLN A 444 27.17 -32.14 30.62
CA GLN A 444 26.13 -32.10 31.65
C GLN A 444 25.52 -30.69 31.69
N ALA A 445 24.32 -30.55 32.24
CA ALA A 445 23.70 -29.25 32.51
C ALA A 445 24.01 -28.78 33.93
N THR A 446 24.38 -27.51 34.08
CA THR A 446 24.67 -26.87 35.36
C THR A 446 23.95 -25.54 35.45
N THR A 447 23.16 -25.35 36.50
CA THR A 447 22.56 -24.05 36.79
C THR A 447 23.66 -23.07 37.20
N LEU A 448 23.86 -22.03 36.41
CA LEU A 448 24.81 -20.96 36.71
C LEU A 448 24.18 -19.87 37.57
N SER A 449 22.90 -19.59 37.36
CA SER A 449 22.09 -18.73 38.21
C SER A 449 20.68 -19.29 38.33
N PRO A 450 20.13 -19.46 39.54
CA PRO A 450 18.69 -19.66 39.68
C PRO A 450 17.94 -18.42 39.15
N LEU A 451 16.63 -18.59 38.93
CA LEU A 451 15.75 -17.48 38.58
C LEU A 451 15.82 -16.41 39.68
N THR A 452 16.11 -15.16 39.31
CA THR A 452 16.17 -14.04 40.27
C THR A 452 14.79 -13.73 40.83
N ALA A 453 14.72 -13.10 42.01
CA ALA A 453 13.43 -12.67 42.57
C ALA A 453 12.88 -11.43 41.83
N ASN A 454 13.79 -10.55 41.40
CA ASN A 454 13.69 -9.42 40.49
C ASN A 454 15.10 -9.20 39.92
N LEU A 455 15.24 -8.46 38.82
CA LEU A 455 16.51 -8.30 38.08
C LEU A 455 17.54 -7.38 38.73
#